data_AF-A0A497K3I7-F1
#
_entry.id   AF-A0A497K3I7-F1
#
_cell.length_a   1.000
_cell.length_b   1.000
_cell.length_c   1.000
_cell.angle_alpha   90.00
_cell.angle_beta   90.00
_cell.angle_gamma   90.00
#
_symmetry.space_group_name_H-M   'P 1'
#
loop_
_entity.id
_entity.type
_entity.pdbx_description
1 polymer ?
#
loop_
_entity_poly.entity_id
_entity_poly.type
_entity_poly.pdbx_seq_one_letter_code
_entity_poly.pdbx_strand_id
1 'polypeptide(L)'
;MITLKVGSRCGYCLLHRGYQMIKLSTDDEETRFQAMDALLELMGNDFDSNCVPSVLGAERERLIARITGCVDPYKERKVKENELALSLLPDMEKKMDETLPDEKLRTATKISCLGNVIDYDVPGNNASLEDALMFLDNPLYIDDTDKLKSMIEDDTDLLFLTDNAGEVALDTILVKELGRLGARVTVAVKNGPPALNDALMVDALMVGMDKAADELITTGAEAIGIRLDESPQWFIDRYNNSDLIVAKGMANWETMTENPAPCPTMYVFRTKCEPVARAVGAPENQSIAYLVEKGWKL
;
A
#
# COMPACT_ATOMS: atom_id res chain seq x y z
N MET A 1 -5.50 11.51 22.25
CA MET A 1 -5.28 10.51 21.19
C MET A 1 -5.08 11.28 19.91
N ILE A 2 -4.00 11.00 19.20
CA ILE A 2 -3.58 11.73 18.01
C ILE A 2 -4.27 11.02 16.85
N THR A 3 -5.52 11.34 16.49
CA THR A 3 -6.12 10.71 15.30
C THR A 3 -5.53 11.30 14.03
N LEU A 4 -5.23 10.48 13.01
CA LEU A 4 -4.75 10.97 11.71
C LEU A 4 -5.94 11.46 10.87
N LYS A 5 -6.20 12.76 10.95
CA LYS A 5 -7.22 13.45 10.15
C LYS A 5 -6.59 14.28 9.04
N VAL A 6 -7.41 14.73 8.10
CA VAL A 6 -6.97 15.64 7.04
C VAL A 6 -6.23 16.85 7.60
N GLY A 7 -5.10 17.18 6.99
CA GLY A 7 -4.37 18.43 7.19
C GLY A 7 -4.53 19.36 5.99
N SER A 8 -4.04 20.60 6.08
CA SER A 8 -4.15 21.57 4.98
C SER A 8 -3.59 21.06 3.64
N ARG A 9 -2.48 20.31 3.67
CA ARG A 9 -1.88 19.69 2.47
C ARG A 9 -2.79 18.62 1.82
N CYS A 10 -3.67 17.98 2.59
CA CYS A 10 -4.59 16.96 2.06
C CYS A 10 -5.55 17.54 1.03
N GLY A 11 -6.01 18.78 1.20
CA GLY A 11 -6.91 19.44 0.24
C GLY A 11 -6.28 19.55 -1.15
N TYR A 12 -5.03 20.03 -1.23
CA TYR A 12 -4.27 20.08 -2.48
C TYR A 12 -4.03 18.67 -3.06
N CYS A 13 -3.61 17.70 -2.22
CA CYS A 13 -3.31 16.34 -2.67
C CYS A 13 -4.54 15.66 -3.28
N LEU A 14 -5.70 15.75 -2.61
CA LEU A 14 -6.95 15.14 -3.05
C LEU A 14 -7.43 15.72 -4.38
N LEU A 15 -7.39 17.06 -4.53
CA LEU A 15 -7.73 17.77 -5.77
C LEU A 15 -6.77 17.43 -6.91
N HIS A 16 -5.46 17.48 -6.66
CA HIS A 16 -4.45 17.19 -7.66
C HIS A 16 -4.59 15.75 -8.19
N ARG A 17 -4.72 14.77 -7.30
CA ARG A 17 -4.93 13.38 -7.69
C ARG A 17 -6.26 13.17 -8.42
N GLY A 18 -7.32 13.84 -7.98
CA GLY A 18 -8.61 13.80 -8.67
C GLY A 18 -8.51 14.30 -10.11
N TYR A 19 -7.81 15.42 -10.33
CA TYR A 19 -7.57 15.93 -11.67
C TYR A 19 -6.73 14.97 -12.53
N GLN A 20 -5.69 14.34 -11.98
CA GLN A 20 -4.93 13.33 -12.73
C GLN A 20 -5.80 12.13 -13.12
N MET A 21 -6.64 11.64 -12.21
CA MET A 21 -7.57 10.55 -12.50
C MET A 21 -8.58 10.96 -13.59
N ILE A 22 -9.14 12.17 -13.52
CA ILE A 22 -10.05 12.70 -14.56
C ILE A 22 -9.37 12.69 -15.94
N LYS A 23 -8.12 13.17 -16.01
CA LYS A 23 -7.34 13.15 -17.26
C LYS A 23 -7.10 11.74 -17.80
N LEU A 24 -6.80 10.78 -16.92
CA LEU A 24 -6.62 9.37 -17.30
C LEU A 24 -7.94 8.71 -17.74
N SER A 25 -9.07 9.21 -17.25
CA SER A 25 -10.39 8.60 -17.46
C SER A 25 -11.02 8.96 -18.80
N THR A 26 -10.77 10.16 -19.33
CA THR A 26 -11.38 10.65 -20.58
C THR A 26 -10.60 11.81 -21.18
N ASP A 27 -10.68 11.97 -22.51
CA ASP A 27 -10.19 13.14 -23.26
C ASP A 27 -11.27 14.18 -23.57
N ASP A 28 -12.54 13.92 -23.22
CA ASP A 28 -13.65 14.83 -23.43
C ASP A 28 -13.66 15.98 -22.40
N GLU A 29 -13.44 17.21 -22.87
CA GLU A 29 -13.29 18.38 -22.00
C GLU A 29 -14.58 18.73 -21.23
N GLU A 30 -15.76 18.48 -21.81
CA GLU A 30 -17.03 18.71 -21.12
C GLU A 30 -17.18 17.77 -19.93
N THR A 31 -16.92 16.47 -20.11
CA THR A 31 -16.90 15.47 -19.05
C THR A 31 -15.84 15.78 -17.99
N ARG A 32 -14.64 16.24 -18.42
CA ARG A 32 -13.57 16.66 -17.49
C ARG A 32 -14.02 17.82 -16.61
N PHE A 33 -14.64 18.83 -17.21
CA PHE A 33 -15.17 19.98 -16.48
C PHE A 33 -16.25 19.55 -15.48
N GLN A 34 -17.22 18.73 -15.91
CA GLN A 34 -18.27 18.19 -15.03
C GLN A 34 -17.70 17.40 -13.85
N ALA A 35 -16.70 16.55 -14.09
CA ALA A 35 -16.05 15.78 -13.03
C ALA A 35 -15.27 16.66 -12.06
N MET A 36 -14.61 17.71 -12.55
CA MET A 36 -13.86 18.66 -11.72
C MET A 36 -14.81 19.53 -10.88
N ASP A 37 -15.92 19.98 -11.45
CA ASP A 37 -16.96 20.74 -10.75
C ASP A 37 -17.53 19.94 -9.57
N ALA A 38 -17.96 18.70 -9.85
CA ALA A 38 -18.45 17.79 -8.82
C ALA A 38 -17.39 17.46 -7.75
N LEU A 39 -16.12 17.34 -8.15
CA LEU A 39 -15.02 17.14 -7.19
C LEU A 39 -14.84 18.36 -6.27
N LEU A 40 -14.95 19.58 -6.78
CA LEU A 40 -14.90 20.78 -5.96
C LEU A 40 -16.06 20.84 -4.97
N GLU A 41 -17.26 20.43 -5.39
CA GLU A 41 -18.42 20.32 -4.49
C GLU A 41 -18.19 19.27 -3.40
N LEU A 42 -17.72 18.06 -3.75
CA LEU A 42 -17.36 17.02 -2.77
C LEU A 42 -16.35 17.54 -1.74
N MET A 43 -15.29 18.20 -2.21
CA MET A 43 -14.28 18.78 -1.34
C MET A 43 -14.85 19.92 -0.48
N GLY A 44 -15.78 20.71 -0.99
CA GLY A 44 -16.43 21.79 -0.23
C GLY A 44 -17.36 21.28 0.88
N ASN A 45 -17.98 20.13 0.68
CA ASN A 45 -18.94 19.54 1.62
C ASN A 45 -18.27 18.66 2.68
N ASP A 46 -17.29 17.84 2.27
CA ASP A 46 -16.83 16.70 3.07
C ASP A 46 -15.39 16.84 3.58
N PHE A 47 -14.65 17.86 3.14
CA PHE A 47 -13.31 18.14 3.67
C PHE A 47 -13.40 18.89 5.01
N ASP A 48 -13.67 18.15 6.08
CA ASP A 48 -13.72 18.67 7.46
C ASP A 48 -12.62 18.08 8.36
N SER A 49 -12.44 18.66 9.55
CA SER A 49 -11.36 18.28 10.48
C SER A 49 -11.44 16.86 11.04
N ASN A 50 -12.55 16.15 10.87
CA ASN A 50 -12.75 14.76 11.30
C ASN A 50 -12.56 13.76 10.15
N CYS A 51 -12.43 14.24 8.92
CA CYS A 51 -12.27 13.41 7.73
C CYS A 51 -10.96 12.61 7.75
N VAL A 52 -11.04 11.34 7.35
CA VAL A 52 -9.88 10.48 7.08
C VAL A 52 -9.50 10.65 5.60
N PRO A 53 -8.24 11.01 5.26
CA PRO A 53 -7.87 11.33 3.88
C PRO A 53 -8.16 10.22 2.87
N SER A 54 -7.83 8.96 3.21
CA SER A 54 -8.13 7.80 2.37
C SER A 54 -9.63 7.56 2.12
N VAL A 55 -10.50 7.87 3.09
CA VAL A 55 -11.96 7.70 2.93
C VAL A 55 -12.51 8.70 1.91
N LEU A 56 -12.15 9.98 2.04
CA LEU A 56 -12.54 11.00 1.06
C LEU A 56 -11.88 10.78 -0.30
N GLY A 57 -10.67 10.21 -0.32
CA GLY A 57 -10.02 9.75 -1.53
C GLY A 57 -10.84 8.69 -2.28
N ALA A 58 -11.41 7.73 -1.56
CA ALA A 58 -12.28 6.70 -2.15
C ALA A 58 -13.58 7.30 -2.71
N GLU A 59 -14.21 8.23 -1.98
CA GLU A 59 -15.41 8.92 -2.47
C GLU A 59 -15.15 9.74 -3.74
N ARG A 60 -14.01 10.44 -3.79
CA ARG A 60 -13.54 11.13 -5.00
C ARG A 60 -13.47 10.17 -6.18
N GLU A 61 -12.90 8.99 -6.00
CA GLU A 61 -12.73 8.06 -7.12
C GLU A 61 -14.05 7.46 -7.58
N ARG A 62 -14.92 7.09 -6.65
CA ARG A 62 -16.29 6.67 -6.96
C ARG A 62 -17.03 7.76 -7.73
N LEU A 63 -16.88 9.02 -7.33
CA LEU A 63 -17.48 10.16 -8.03
C LEU A 63 -16.95 10.31 -9.46
N ILE A 64 -15.64 10.31 -9.64
CA ILE A 64 -15.01 10.47 -10.96
C ILE A 64 -15.38 9.30 -11.88
N ALA A 65 -15.37 8.06 -11.39
CA ALA A 65 -15.76 6.89 -12.17
C ALA A 65 -17.23 6.97 -12.63
N ARG A 66 -18.15 7.44 -11.77
CA ARG A 66 -19.56 7.64 -12.14
C ARG A 66 -19.75 8.67 -13.25
N ILE A 67 -19.01 9.77 -13.22
CA ILE A 67 -19.16 10.86 -14.20
C ILE A 67 -18.48 10.50 -15.53
N THR A 68 -17.27 9.95 -15.46
CA THR A 68 -16.48 9.64 -16.66
C THR A 68 -16.87 8.31 -17.32
N GLY A 69 -17.54 7.41 -16.58
CA GLY A 69 -17.81 6.03 -17.02
C GLY A 69 -16.57 5.14 -17.05
N CYS A 70 -15.39 5.64 -16.66
CA CYS A 70 -14.15 4.88 -16.61
C CYS A 70 -13.92 4.34 -15.18
N VAL A 71 -14.07 3.02 -15.03
CA VAL A 71 -14.02 2.37 -13.71
C VAL A 71 -12.59 2.20 -13.19
N ASP A 72 -11.63 1.80 -14.04
CA ASP A 72 -10.22 1.61 -13.68
C ASP A 72 -9.29 2.40 -14.62
N PRO A 73 -9.10 3.71 -14.39
CA PRO A 73 -8.23 4.53 -15.23
C PRO A 73 -6.73 4.25 -15.04
N TYR A 74 -6.35 3.41 -14.06
CA TYR A 74 -4.96 3.11 -13.74
C TYR A 74 -4.50 1.75 -14.30
N LYS A 75 -5.39 0.98 -14.93
CA LYS A 75 -5.13 -0.38 -15.38
C LYS A 75 -3.84 -0.53 -16.19
N GLU A 76 -3.65 0.25 -17.25
CA GLU A 76 -2.45 0.17 -18.10
C GLU A 76 -1.18 0.61 -17.35
N ARG A 77 -1.31 1.55 -16.41
CA ARG A 77 -0.21 1.98 -15.56
C ARG A 77 0.22 0.87 -14.60
N LYS A 78 -0.74 0.20 -13.95
CA LYS A 78 -0.46 -0.95 -13.05
C LYS A 78 0.28 -2.07 -13.77
N VAL A 79 -0.14 -2.41 -15.00
CA VAL A 79 0.56 -3.42 -15.82
C VAL A 79 2.02 -3.02 -16.06
N LYS A 80 2.29 -1.78 -16.46
CA LYS A 80 3.65 -1.29 -16.70
C LYS A 80 4.49 -1.28 -15.42
N GLU A 81 3.91 -0.85 -14.31
CA GLU A 81 4.58 -0.84 -13.00
C GLU A 81 4.92 -2.28 -12.55
N ASN A 82 4.01 -3.24 -12.75
CA ASN A 82 4.28 -4.67 -12.50
C ASN A 82 5.39 -5.22 -13.41
N GLU A 83 5.35 -4.98 -14.73
CA GLU A 83 6.39 -5.44 -15.68
C GLU A 83 7.77 -4.93 -15.29
N LEU A 84 7.85 -3.67 -14.87
CA LEU A 84 9.11 -3.05 -14.52
C LEU A 84 9.62 -3.58 -13.17
N ALA A 85 8.76 -3.74 -12.17
CA ALA A 85 9.15 -4.36 -10.91
C ALA A 85 9.57 -5.83 -11.09
N LEU A 86 8.88 -6.59 -11.95
CA LEU A 86 9.26 -7.95 -12.36
C LEU A 86 10.66 -7.99 -12.98
N SER A 87 11.04 -6.97 -13.75
CA SER A 87 12.39 -6.90 -14.34
C SER A 87 13.51 -6.74 -13.32
N LEU A 88 13.20 -6.18 -12.13
CA LEU A 88 14.14 -6.01 -11.03
C LEU A 88 14.22 -7.24 -10.10
N LEU A 89 13.21 -8.11 -10.12
CA LEU A 89 13.13 -9.25 -9.20
C LEU A 89 14.36 -10.16 -9.21
N PRO A 90 14.95 -10.55 -10.36
CA PRO A 90 16.11 -11.44 -10.36
C PRO A 90 17.31 -10.86 -9.60
N ASP A 91 17.55 -9.56 -9.72
CA ASP A 91 18.64 -8.88 -9.02
C ASP A 91 18.35 -8.73 -7.52
N MET A 92 17.08 -8.50 -7.16
CA MET A 92 16.65 -8.45 -5.76
C MET A 92 16.72 -9.83 -5.09
N GLU A 93 16.38 -10.91 -5.82
CA GLU A 93 16.54 -12.29 -5.34
C GLU A 93 18.02 -12.63 -5.16
N LYS A 94 18.89 -12.26 -6.10
CA LYS A 94 20.35 -12.41 -5.93
C LYS A 94 20.87 -11.66 -4.70
N LYS A 95 20.40 -10.42 -4.47
CA LYS A 95 20.75 -9.66 -3.27
C LYS A 95 20.31 -10.39 -1.99
N MET A 96 19.16 -11.05 -2.00
CA MET A 96 18.68 -11.86 -0.88
C MET A 96 19.53 -13.11 -0.63
N ASP A 97 20.10 -13.71 -1.68
CA ASP A 97 21.02 -14.84 -1.56
C ASP A 97 22.37 -14.42 -0.94
N GLU A 98 22.84 -13.23 -1.27
CA GLU A 98 24.08 -12.64 -0.73
C GLU A 98 23.91 -12.06 0.69
N THR A 99 22.67 -11.87 1.14
CA THR A 99 22.35 -11.28 2.45
C THR A 99 22.52 -12.32 3.57
N LEU A 100 23.16 -11.91 4.67
CA LEU A 100 23.32 -12.75 5.87
C LEU A 100 21.95 -13.24 6.37
N PRO A 101 21.81 -14.50 6.81
CA PRO A 101 20.53 -15.06 7.25
C PRO A 101 19.76 -14.21 8.26
N ASP A 102 20.50 -13.53 9.13
CA ASP A 102 19.94 -12.75 10.24
C ASP A 102 19.28 -11.46 9.73
N GLU A 103 19.81 -10.91 8.64
CA GLU A 103 19.46 -9.65 8.01
C GLU A 103 18.40 -9.79 6.90
N LYS A 104 18.07 -11.02 6.49
CA LYS A 104 17.19 -11.28 5.34
C LYS A 104 15.83 -10.60 5.47
N LEU A 105 15.18 -10.66 6.64
CA LEU A 105 13.88 -9.99 6.85
C LEU A 105 13.99 -8.47 6.70
N ARG A 106 15.04 -7.85 7.25
CA ARG A 106 15.30 -6.42 7.12
C ARG A 106 15.52 -6.03 5.65
N THR A 107 16.35 -6.78 4.94
CA THR A 107 16.61 -6.55 3.52
C THR A 107 15.35 -6.75 2.66
N ALA A 108 14.58 -7.81 2.89
CA ALA A 108 13.32 -8.06 2.19
C ALA A 108 12.29 -6.93 2.45
N THR A 109 12.23 -6.44 3.68
CA THR A 109 11.39 -5.29 4.05
C THR A 109 11.79 -4.03 3.29
N LYS A 110 13.09 -3.76 3.16
CA LYS A 110 13.62 -2.63 2.37
C LYS A 110 13.32 -2.78 0.88
N ILE A 111 13.49 -3.99 0.32
CA ILE A 111 13.15 -4.30 -1.07
C ILE A 111 11.66 -4.03 -1.33
N SER A 112 10.78 -4.45 -0.41
CA SER A 112 9.34 -4.22 -0.51
C SER A 112 8.96 -2.72 -0.53
N CYS A 113 9.84 -1.82 -0.06
CA CYS A 113 9.62 -0.37 -0.10
C CYS A 113 10.11 0.29 -1.39
N LEU A 114 10.85 -0.40 -2.27
CA LEU A 114 11.46 0.19 -3.48
C LEU A 114 10.43 0.64 -4.51
N GLY A 115 9.31 -0.10 -4.66
CA GLY A 115 8.27 0.22 -5.65
C GLY A 115 7.65 1.62 -5.47
N ASN A 116 7.80 2.20 -4.28
CA ASN A 116 7.32 3.53 -3.93
C ASN A 116 8.30 4.68 -4.23
N VAL A 117 9.53 4.36 -4.63
CA VAL A 117 10.64 5.32 -4.81
C VAL A 117 10.93 5.53 -6.27
N ILE A 118 10.83 4.46 -7.04
CA ILE A 118 11.26 4.46 -8.41
C ILE A 118 10.12 5.04 -9.26
N ASP A 119 10.28 6.30 -9.68
CA ASP A 119 9.33 6.96 -10.57
C ASP A 119 9.55 6.47 -12.01
N TYR A 120 8.66 5.60 -12.44
CA TYR A 120 8.76 4.84 -13.68
C TYR A 120 8.25 5.62 -14.92
N ASP A 121 7.72 6.83 -14.75
CA ASP A 121 7.06 7.63 -15.79
C ASP A 121 7.99 8.60 -16.55
N VAL A 122 9.31 8.51 -16.38
CA VAL A 122 10.27 9.44 -17.05
C VAL A 122 10.87 8.83 -18.32
N PRO A 123 10.56 9.34 -19.52
CA PRO A 123 11.16 8.87 -20.77
C PRO A 123 12.68 9.07 -20.76
N GLY A 124 13.44 7.98 -20.92
CA GLY A 124 14.90 7.98 -20.93
C GLY A 124 15.55 7.80 -19.57
N ASN A 125 14.78 7.73 -18.49
CA ASN A 125 15.27 7.29 -17.19
C ASN A 125 14.98 5.79 -17.10
N ASN A 126 15.97 4.96 -17.44
CA ASN A 126 15.95 3.60 -16.93
C ASN A 126 16.05 3.76 -15.42
N ALA A 127 14.98 3.49 -14.68
CA ALA A 127 15.05 3.16 -13.27
C ALA A 127 16.20 2.17 -13.09
N SER A 128 17.38 2.67 -12.75
CA SER A 128 18.56 1.85 -12.87
C SER A 128 18.57 0.92 -11.68
N LEU A 129 18.95 -0.33 -11.89
CA LEU A 129 19.24 -1.24 -10.80
C LEU A 129 20.18 -0.59 -9.77
N GLU A 130 21.08 0.29 -10.23
CA GLU A 130 21.98 1.09 -9.40
C GLU A 130 21.21 2.02 -8.45
N ASP A 131 20.19 2.76 -8.92
CA ASP A 131 19.35 3.61 -8.05
C ASP A 131 18.60 2.78 -7.01
N ALA A 132 18.08 1.62 -7.41
CA ALA A 132 17.40 0.70 -6.51
C ALA A 132 18.36 0.15 -5.44
N LEU A 133 19.58 -0.24 -5.83
CA LEU A 133 20.61 -0.72 -4.92
C LEU A 133 21.10 0.38 -3.98
N MET A 134 21.33 1.60 -4.48
CA MET A 134 21.66 2.76 -3.65
C MET A 134 20.56 3.04 -2.63
N PHE A 135 19.30 2.86 -3.02
CA PHE A 135 18.19 3.01 -2.09
C PHE A 135 18.20 1.92 -1.01
N LEU A 136 18.57 0.68 -1.35
CA LEU A 136 18.75 -0.40 -0.39
C LEU A 136 19.91 -0.17 0.59
N ASP A 137 20.76 0.84 0.41
CA ASP A 137 21.74 1.24 1.42
C ASP A 137 21.13 2.15 2.50
N ASN A 138 20.01 2.82 2.21
CA ASN A 138 19.32 3.65 3.20
C ASN A 138 18.73 2.79 4.32
N PRO A 139 18.95 3.12 5.60
CA PRO A 139 18.32 2.40 6.71
C PRO A 139 16.81 2.64 6.73
N LEU A 140 16.08 1.73 7.37
CA LEU A 140 14.72 2.01 7.82
C LEU A 140 14.80 3.01 8.98
N TYR A 141 14.02 4.09 8.92
CA TYR A 141 14.04 5.14 9.94
C TYR A 141 13.47 4.66 11.28
N ILE A 142 12.39 3.88 11.19
CA ILE A 142 11.91 3.01 12.28
C ILE A 142 12.12 1.59 11.78
N ASP A 143 12.85 0.80 12.55
CA ASP A 143 13.20 -0.57 12.20
C ASP A 143 12.85 -1.52 13.35
N ASP A 144 11.63 -2.07 13.29
CA ASP A 144 11.18 -3.10 14.20
C ASP A 144 11.22 -4.51 13.58
N THR A 145 12.00 -4.73 12.50
CA THR A 145 12.01 -6.04 11.82
C THR A 145 12.50 -7.17 12.73
N ASP A 146 13.45 -6.90 13.62
CA ASP A 146 13.93 -7.90 14.59
C ASP A 146 12.85 -8.27 15.61
N LYS A 147 11.98 -7.32 15.99
CA LYS A 147 10.85 -7.58 16.86
C LYS A 147 9.83 -8.47 16.15
N LEU A 148 9.49 -8.15 14.89
CA LEU A 148 8.60 -8.99 14.08
C LEU A 148 9.17 -10.39 13.93
N LYS A 149 10.46 -10.51 13.60
CA LYS A 149 11.16 -11.80 13.47
C LYS A 149 11.06 -12.64 14.74
N SER A 150 11.17 -12.02 15.91
CA SER A 150 11.08 -12.74 17.19
C SER A 150 9.68 -13.24 17.55
N MET A 151 8.64 -12.74 16.86
CA MET A 151 7.25 -13.15 17.05
C MET A 151 6.81 -14.23 16.05
N ILE A 152 7.61 -14.51 15.02
CA ILE A 152 7.29 -15.54 14.03
C ILE A 152 7.83 -16.87 14.53
N GLU A 153 6.91 -17.77 14.86
CA GLU A 153 7.15 -19.19 15.13
C GLU A 153 6.60 -20.05 13.98
N ASP A 154 6.89 -21.36 13.98
CA ASP A 154 6.32 -22.30 13.03
C ASP A 154 4.78 -22.22 13.05
N ASP A 155 4.17 -22.16 11.87
CA ASP A 155 2.73 -22.10 11.65
C ASP A 155 2.02 -20.81 12.12
N THR A 156 2.76 -19.72 12.40
CA THR A 156 2.18 -18.40 12.74
C THR A 156 1.24 -17.91 11.64
N ASP A 157 -0.03 -17.63 11.95
CA ASP A 157 -0.99 -17.12 10.96
C ASP A 157 -0.77 -15.64 10.70
N LEU A 158 -0.22 -15.32 9.52
CA LEU A 158 0.16 -13.96 9.15
C LEU A 158 -0.70 -13.46 7.98
N LEU A 159 -1.41 -12.35 8.21
CA LEU A 159 -2.12 -11.63 7.17
C LEU A 159 -1.26 -10.49 6.62
N PHE A 160 -0.96 -10.55 5.33
CA PHE A 160 -0.21 -9.55 4.59
C PHE A 160 -1.16 -8.72 3.73
N LEU A 161 -1.24 -7.42 4.00
CA LEU A 161 -2.12 -6.49 3.31
C LEU A 161 -1.31 -5.65 2.32
N THR A 162 -1.58 -5.80 1.02
CA THR A 162 -0.85 -5.08 -0.03
C THR A 162 -1.27 -3.62 -0.13
N ASP A 163 -0.48 -2.84 -0.88
CA ASP A 163 -0.79 -1.46 -1.28
C ASP A 163 -0.86 -1.40 -2.83
N ASN A 164 0.23 -1.03 -3.51
CA ASN A 164 0.23 -0.71 -4.94
C ASN A 164 0.63 -1.87 -5.87
N ALA A 165 0.17 -1.80 -7.12
CA ALA A 165 0.81 -2.47 -8.24
C ALA A 165 2.27 -1.99 -8.41
N GLY A 166 3.12 -2.81 -9.02
CA GLY A 166 4.58 -2.66 -9.01
C GLY A 166 5.18 -3.08 -7.67
N GLU A 167 4.74 -2.48 -6.56
CA GLU A 167 5.17 -2.84 -5.20
C GLU A 167 4.85 -4.32 -4.88
N VAL A 168 3.67 -4.80 -5.28
CA VAL A 168 3.23 -6.19 -5.08
C VAL A 168 4.18 -7.22 -5.68
N ALA A 169 4.93 -6.88 -6.74
CA ALA A 169 5.95 -7.76 -7.29
C ALA A 169 7.09 -7.96 -6.29
N LEU A 170 7.60 -6.86 -5.73
CA LEU A 170 8.69 -6.86 -4.76
C LEU A 170 8.25 -7.42 -3.40
N ASP A 171 6.96 -7.28 -3.05
CA ASP A 171 6.36 -7.90 -1.88
C ASP A 171 6.50 -9.43 -1.89
N THR A 172 6.59 -10.08 -3.06
CA THR A 172 6.79 -11.53 -3.14
C THR A 172 8.06 -11.98 -2.40
N ILE A 173 9.11 -11.15 -2.38
CA ILE A 173 10.36 -11.44 -1.67
C ILE A 173 10.14 -11.39 -0.15
N LEU A 174 9.40 -10.40 0.33
CA LEU A 174 9.06 -10.28 1.75
C LEU A 174 8.14 -11.42 2.20
N VAL A 175 7.13 -11.76 1.40
CA VAL A 175 6.21 -12.88 1.67
C VAL A 175 6.98 -14.21 1.75
N LYS A 176 7.88 -14.50 0.80
CA LYS A 176 8.73 -15.70 0.83
C LYS A 176 9.61 -15.75 2.09
N GLU A 177 10.18 -14.61 2.49
CA GLU A 177 11.03 -14.53 3.68
C GLU A 177 10.24 -14.73 4.98
N LEU A 178 9.01 -14.18 5.07
CA LEU A 178 8.10 -14.44 6.19
C LEU A 178 7.75 -15.93 6.28
N GLY A 179 7.44 -16.57 5.14
CA GLY A 179 7.20 -18.02 5.08
C GLY A 179 8.41 -18.84 5.50
N ARG A 180 9.62 -18.45 5.07
CA ARG A 180 10.89 -19.08 5.47
C ARG A 180 11.13 -19.04 6.98
N LEU A 181 10.64 -18.01 7.66
CA LEU A 181 10.75 -17.86 9.12
C LEU A 181 9.73 -18.69 9.90
N GLY A 182 8.73 -19.28 9.24
CA GLY A 182 7.74 -20.16 9.86
C GLY A 182 6.29 -19.69 9.72
N ALA A 183 6.04 -18.49 9.18
CA ALA A 183 4.67 -17.99 9.02
C ALA A 183 3.91 -18.73 7.91
N ARG A 184 2.61 -18.96 8.12
CA ARG A 184 1.67 -19.24 7.03
C ARG A 184 1.10 -17.91 6.56
N VAL A 185 1.43 -17.52 5.33
CA VAL A 185 1.16 -16.17 4.84
C VAL A 185 -0.08 -16.16 3.96
N THR A 186 -1.10 -15.46 4.43
CA THR A 186 -2.24 -15.04 3.60
C THR A 186 -1.96 -13.65 3.05
N VAL A 187 -1.97 -13.49 1.73
CA VAL A 187 -1.90 -12.16 1.09
C VAL A 187 -3.29 -11.69 0.70
N ALA A 188 -3.65 -10.47 1.08
CA ALA A 188 -4.89 -9.83 0.68
C ALA A 188 -4.64 -8.58 -0.18
N VAL A 189 -5.18 -8.62 -1.40
CA VAL A 189 -5.21 -7.50 -2.36
C VAL A 189 -6.56 -6.79 -2.36
N LYS A 190 -6.70 -5.63 -3.01
CA LYS A 190 -8.01 -4.95 -3.09
C LYS A 190 -8.99 -5.75 -3.96
N ASN A 191 -10.28 -5.64 -3.63
CA ASN A 191 -11.34 -6.41 -4.29
C ASN A 191 -11.57 -5.99 -5.75
N GLY A 192 -11.43 -4.70 -6.03
CA GLY A 192 -11.72 -4.16 -7.35
C GLY A 192 -11.60 -2.65 -7.39
N PRO A 193 -11.68 -2.07 -8.59
CA PRO A 193 -11.73 -0.63 -8.79
C PRO A 193 -13.05 -0.03 -8.27
N PRO A 194 -13.10 1.29 -7.99
CA PRO A 194 -11.98 2.22 -8.06
C PRO A 194 -11.03 2.08 -6.86
N ALA A 195 -9.73 1.97 -7.14
CA ALA A 195 -8.69 1.68 -6.14
C ALA A 195 -7.33 2.32 -6.52
N LEU A 196 -7.32 3.45 -7.24
CA LEU A 196 -6.11 4.03 -7.87
C LEU A 196 -5.21 2.95 -8.51
N ASN A 197 -3.93 2.98 -8.12
CA ASN A 197 -2.89 2.04 -8.48
C ASN A 197 -2.74 0.92 -7.43
N ASP A 198 -3.69 0.73 -6.50
CA ASP A 198 -3.65 -0.40 -5.57
C ASP A 198 -3.69 -1.73 -6.34
N ALA A 199 -2.97 -2.72 -5.82
CA ALA A 199 -2.90 -4.04 -6.41
C ALA A 199 -4.25 -4.77 -6.29
N LEU A 200 -4.71 -5.32 -7.41
CA LEU A 200 -5.86 -6.20 -7.50
C LEU A 200 -5.41 -7.67 -7.64
N MET A 201 -6.37 -8.60 -7.63
CA MET A 201 -6.10 -10.03 -7.85
C MET A 201 -5.33 -10.29 -9.15
N VAL A 202 -5.67 -9.59 -10.23
CA VAL A 202 -4.97 -9.69 -11.52
C VAL A 202 -3.49 -9.26 -11.39
N ASP A 203 -3.19 -8.23 -10.62
CA ASP A 203 -1.83 -7.73 -10.41
C ASP A 203 -1.00 -8.72 -9.58
N ALA A 204 -1.58 -9.26 -8.50
CA ALA A 204 -0.93 -10.28 -7.68
C ALA A 204 -0.63 -11.58 -8.46
N LEU A 205 -1.57 -12.03 -9.29
CA LEU A 205 -1.37 -13.20 -10.15
C LEU A 205 -0.29 -12.95 -11.22
N MET A 206 -0.27 -11.75 -11.80
CA MET A 206 0.74 -11.37 -12.79
C MET A 206 2.16 -11.48 -12.25
N VAL A 207 2.37 -11.13 -10.98
CA VAL A 207 3.69 -11.15 -10.34
C VAL A 207 4.03 -12.47 -9.65
N GLY A 208 3.13 -13.45 -9.71
CA GLY A 208 3.33 -14.78 -9.11
C GLY A 208 3.18 -14.81 -7.59
N MET A 209 2.38 -13.91 -7.01
CA MET A 209 2.11 -13.89 -5.57
C MET A 209 1.40 -15.17 -5.09
N ASP A 210 0.58 -15.80 -5.95
CA ASP A 210 -0.07 -17.09 -5.72
C ASP A 210 0.91 -18.25 -5.50
N LYS A 211 2.18 -18.07 -5.90
CA LYS A 211 3.26 -19.04 -5.67
C LYS A 211 4.13 -18.67 -4.47
N ALA A 212 4.08 -17.42 -4.03
CA ALA A 212 4.85 -16.93 -2.90
C ALA A 212 4.07 -17.10 -1.58
N ALA A 213 2.76 -16.87 -1.61
CA ALA A 213 1.87 -16.97 -0.46
C ALA A 213 1.24 -18.37 -0.33
N ASP A 214 0.85 -18.73 0.89
CA ASP A 214 0.06 -19.95 1.16
C ASP A 214 -1.40 -19.77 0.73
N GLU A 215 -1.93 -18.55 0.86
CA GLU A 215 -3.27 -18.19 0.40
C GLU A 215 -3.28 -16.77 -0.19
N LEU A 216 -4.01 -16.59 -1.29
CA LEU A 216 -4.21 -15.28 -1.93
C LEU A 216 -5.70 -14.96 -1.98
N ILE A 217 -6.10 -13.89 -1.31
CA ILE A 217 -7.49 -13.43 -1.15
C ILE A 217 -7.63 -11.96 -1.54
N THR A 218 -8.86 -11.46 -1.52
CA THR A 218 -9.15 -10.03 -1.60
C THR A 218 -9.51 -9.45 -0.22
N THR A 219 -9.58 -8.14 -0.08
CA THR A 219 -10.21 -7.46 1.09
C THR A 219 -11.74 -7.56 1.08
N GLY A 220 -12.32 -7.94 -0.07
CA GLY A 220 -13.77 -8.07 -0.27
C GLY A 220 -14.53 -6.74 -0.34
N ALA A 221 -13.86 -5.60 -0.16
CA ALA A 221 -14.41 -4.26 -0.29
C ALA A 221 -13.71 -3.47 -1.41
N GLU A 222 -14.50 -2.70 -2.17
CA GLU A 222 -14.01 -1.72 -3.16
C GLU A 222 -13.63 -0.42 -2.43
N ALA A 223 -12.53 -0.48 -1.69
CA ALA A 223 -12.10 0.57 -0.79
C ALA A 223 -10.58 0.79 -0.82
N ILE A 224 -10.17 2.04 -0.59
CA ILE A 224 -8.78 2.43 -0.33
C ILE A 224 -8.45 2.09 1.13
N GLY A 225 -7.29 1.48 1.37
CA GLY A 225 -6.92 1.00 2.69
C GLY A 225 -7.75 -0.21 3.14
N ILE A 226 -8.01 -0.36 4.45
CA ILE A 226 -8.85 -1.40 5.03
C ILE A 226 -10.09 -0.78 5.68
N ARG A 227 -11.24 -0.95 5.03
CA ARG A 227 -12.55 -0.48 5.51
C ARG A 227 -13.36 -1.64 6.08
N LEU A 228 -13.11 -1.99 7.34
CA LEU A 228 -13.80 -3.11 8.01
C LEU A 228 -15.32 -2.96 8.04
N ASP A 229 -15.83 -1.73 7.99
CA ASP A 229 -17.26 -1.43 7.90
C ASP A 229 -17.87 -1.67 6.50
N GLU A 230 -17.04 -1.75 5.47
CA GLU A 230 -17.42 -2.12 4.10
C GLU A 230 -17.01 -3.56 3.76
N SER A 231 -16.12 -4.16 4.54
CA SER A 231 -15.62 -5.52 4.33
C SER A 231 -16.67 -6.59 4.68
N PRO A 232 -16.70 -7.71 3.93
CA PRO A 232 -17.54 -8.84 4.26
C PRO A 232 -17.05 -9.58 5.52
N GLN A 233 -17.97 -10.25 6.21
CA GLN A 233 -17.68 -10.93 7.48
C GLN A 233 -16.50 -11.90 7.42
N TRP A 234 -16.34 -12.65 6.32
CA TRP A 234 -15.23 -13.59 6.17
C TRP A 234 -13.85 -12.89 6.21
N PHE A 235 -13.75 -11.66 5.69
CA PHE A 235 -12.51 -10.89 5.73
C PHE A 235 -12.29 -10.29 7.12
N ILE A 236 -13.36 -9.79 7.76
CA ILE A 236 -13.32 -9.30 9.14
C ILE A 236 -12.85 -10.42 10.09
N ASP A 237 -13.37 -11.64 9.91
CA ASP A 237 -12.97 -12.81 10.68
C ASP A 237 -11.50 -13.16 10.43
N ARG A 238 -11.03 -13.12 9.18
CA ARG A 238 -9.60 -13.31 8.87
C ARG A 238 -8.74 -12.27 9.59
N TYR A 239 -9.06 -10.98 9.42
CA TYR A 239 -8.34 -9.86 10.01
C TYR A 239 -8.26 -9.93 11.54
N ASN A 240 -9.35 -10.31 12.21
CA ASN A 240 -9.39 -10.36 13.67
C ASN A 240 -8.74 -11.61 14.28
N ASN A 241 -8.64 -12.70 13.52
CA ASN A 241 -8.13 -13.99 14.01
C ASN A 241 -6.66 -14.25 13.66
N SER A 242 -6.02 -13.42 12.84
CA SER A 242 -4.59 -13.54 12.55
C SER A 242 -3.73 -13.30 13.80
N ASP A 243 -2.62 -14.04 13.89
CA ASP A 243 -1.63 -13.88 14.96
C ASP A 243 -0.78 -12.62 14.75
N LEU A 244 -0.48 -12.30 13.50
CA LEU A 244 0.29 -11.13 13.07
C LEU A 244 -0.29 -10.51 11.79
N ILE A 245 -0.15 -9.18 11.66
CA ILE A 245 -0.46 -8.48 10.41
C ILE A 245 0.76 -7.71 9.92
N VAL A 246 1.04 -7.78 8.61
CA VAL A 246 1.95 -6.87 7.92
C VAL A 246 1.13 -6.03 6.95
N ALA A 247 1.09 -4.71 7.17
CA ALA A 247 0.30 -3.78 6.38
C ALA A 247 1.19 -2.84 5.57
N LYS A 248 1.10 -2.92 4.23
CA LYS A 248 1.85 -2.06 3.31
C LYS A 248 1.13 -0.72 3.10
N GLY A 249 1.89 0.35 2.89
CA GLY A 249 1.34 1.62 2.37
C GLY A 249 0.69 2.56 3.39
N MET A 250 0.58 3.84 3.01
CA MET A 250 0.00 4.88 3.87
C MET A 250 -1.52 4.77 3.98
N ALA A 251 -2.21 4.22 2.96
CA ALA A 251 -3.65 4.06 2.97
C ALA A 251 -4.10 3.04 4.04
N ASN A 252 -3.39 1.91 4.15
CA ASN A 252 -3.65 0.94 5.21
C ASN A 252 -3.34 1.55 6.59
N TRP A 253 -2.24 2.31 6.74
CA TRP A 253 -1.97 3.07 7.98
C TRP A 253 -3.12 4.02 8.34
N GLU A 254 -3.53 4.90 7.42
CA GLU A 254 -4.60 5.89 7.64
C GLU A 254 -5.93 5.26 8.06
N THR A 255 -6.29 4.11 7.48
CA THR A 255 -7.59 3.47 7.72
C THR A 255 -7.57 2.52 8.90
N MET A 256 -6.50 1.74 9.10
CA MET A 256 -6.41 0.78 10.20
C MET A 256 -6.20 1.47 11.54
N THR A 257 -5.47 2.59 11.59
CA THR A 257 -5.24 3.33 12.84
C THR A 257 -6.48 4.03 13.39
N GLU A 258 -7.60 4.00 12.67
CA GLU A 258 -8.92 4.41 13.19
C GLU A 258 -9.53 3.37 14.13
N ASN A 259 -9.01 2.14 14.16
CA ASN A 259 -9.46 1.05 15.02
C ASN A 259 -8.29 0.50 15.84
N PRO A 260 -8.54 -0.09 17.02
CA PRO A 260 -7.51 -0.83 17.74
C PRO A 260 -6.99 -2.00 16.90
N ALA A 261 -5.67 -2.19 16.84
CA ALA A 261 -5.06 -3.31 16.15
C ALA A 261 -5.54 -4.66 16.74
N PRO A 262 -5.96 -5.63 15.92
CA PRO A 262 -6.52 -6.90 16.41
C PRO A 262 -5.47 -7.84 17.02
N CYS A 263 -4.22 -7.68 16.58
CA CYS A 263 -3.03 -8.43 16.95
C CYS A 263 -1.80 -7.49 16.83
N PRO A 264 -0.57 -7.93 17.11
CA PRO A 264 0.60 -7.16 16.72
C PRO A 264 0.61 -6.91 15.21
N THR A 265 0.81 -5.65 14.82
CA THR A 265 0.71 -5.20 13.43
C THR A 265 1.95 -4.42 13.05
N MET A 266 2.66 -4.90 12.02
CA MET A 266 3.78 -4.21 11.40
C MET A 266 3.27 -3.35 10.25
N TYR A 267 3.48 -2.04 10.32
CA TYR A 267 3.24 -1.15 9.19
C TYR A 267 4.54 -0.92 8.43
N VAL A 268 4.52 -1.17 7.12
CA VAL A 268 5.69 -1.01 6.25
C VAL A 268 5.34 -0.07 5.11
N PHE A 269 5.91 1.13 5.13
CA PHE A 269 5.69 2.10 4.07
C PHE A 269 6.79 3.16 4.04
N ARG A 270 6.72 4.00 3.01
CA ARG A 270 7.51 5.23 2.91
C ARG A 270 6.62 6.44 3.16
N THR A 271 7.03 7.33 4.06
CA THR A 271 6.30 8.58 4.31
C THR A 271 6.38 9.49 3.09
N LYS A 272 5.26 9.80 2.43
CA LYS A 272 5.22 10.68 1.24
C LYS A 272 4.51 12.02 1.50
N CYS A 273 3.97 12.22 2.69
CA CYS A 273 3.29 13.46 3.06
C CYS A 273 3.47 13.80 4.54
N GLU A 274 3.44 15.10 4.82
CA GLU A 274 3.62 15.67 6.16
C GLU A 274 2.65 15.09 7.22
N PRO A 275 1.33 14.92 6.97
CA PRO A 275 0.42 14.41 8.00
C PRO A 275 0.78 13.00 8.47
N VAL A 276 1.08 12.10 7.53
CA VAL A 276 1.48 10.72 7.84
C VAL A 276 2.85 10.70 8.52
N ALA A 277 3.82 11.46 7.99
CA ALA A 277 5.15 11.59 8.56
C ALA A 277 5.10 12.04 10.04
N ARG A 278 4.30 13.07 10.33
CA ARG A 278 4.08 13.56 11.69
C ARG A 278 3.39 12.52 12.58
N ALA A 279 2.38 11.82 12.07
CA ALA A 279 1.62 10.82 12.81
C ALA A 279 2.47 9.61 13.22
N VAL A 280 3.34 9.13 12.31
CA VAL A 280 4.24 8.00 12.59
C VAL A 280 5.50 8.41 13.37
N GLY A 281 5.80 9.72 13.44
CA GLY A 281 6.98 10.25 14.11
C GLY A 281 8.27 10.12 13.28
N ALA A 282 8.17 10.18 11.95
CA ALA A 282 9.30 10.14 11.02
C ALA A 282 9.33 11.35 10.08
N PRO A 283 10.49 11.78 9.57
CA PRO A 283 10.58 12.76 8.48
C PRO A 283 9.91 12.26 7.20
N GLU A 284 9.51 13.15 6.29
CA GLU A 284 9.12 12.77 4.93
C GLU A 284 10.27 12.06 4.20
N ASN A 285 9.91 11.23 3.21
CA ASN A 285 10.84 10.46 2.41
C ASN A 285 11.71 9.48 3.24
N GLN A 286 11.12 8.89 4.29
CA GLN A 286 11.73 7.82 5.07
C GLN A 286 10.93 6.52 4.92
N SER A 287 11.63 5.40 4.80
CA SER A 287 11.03 4.08 4.87
C SER A 287 10.97 3.63 6.32
N ILE A 288 9.86 3.06 6.74
CA ILE A 288 9.63 2.59 8.11
C ILE A 288 9.11 1.15 8.10
N ALA A 289 9.46 0.41 9.14
CA ALA A 289 8.85 -0.84 9.55
C ALA A 289 8.52 -0.69 11.04
N TYR A 290 7.29 -0.25 11.33
CA TYR A 290 6.86 0.11 12.67
C TYR A 290 5.88 -0.93 13.23
N LEU A 291 6.29 -1.62 14.30
CA LEU A 291 5.48 -2.64 14.96
C LEU A 291 4.68 -2.03 16.11
N VAL A 292 3.37 -2.27 16.11
CA VAL A 292 2.48 -1.90 17.21
C VAL A 292 1.90 -3.16 17.87
N GLU A 293 1.58 -3.05 19.16
CA GLU A 293 0.97 -4.15 19.92
C GLU A 293 -0.54 -4.25 19.67
N LYS A 294 -1.12 -5.40 20.01
CA LYS A 294 -2.57 -5.60 20.03
C LYS A 294 -3.27 -4.53 20.87
N GLY A 295 -4.36 -3.97 20.34
CA GLY A 295 -5.13 -2.92 20.98
C GLY A 295 -4.58 -1.52 20.79
N TRP A 296 -3.41 -1.36 20.16
CA TRP A 296 -2.86 -0.05 19.83
C TRP A 296 -3.75 0.68 18.82
N LYS A 297 -3.92 1.99 19.02
CA LYS A 297 -4.64 2.93 18.17
C LYS A 297 -3.97 4.29 18.27
N LEU A 298 -3.98 5.07 17.19
CA LEU A 298 -3.42 6.43 17.14
C LEU A 298 -4.33 7.47 17.86
#